data_AF-A0A7C1EFD9-F1
#
_entry.id   AF-A0A7C1EFD9-F1
#
_cell.length_a   1.000
_cell.length_b   1.000
_cell.length_c   1.000
_cell.angle_alpha   90.00
_cell.angle_beta   90.00
_cell.angle_gamma   90.00
#
_symmetry.space_group_name_H-M   'P 1'
#
loop_
_entity.id
_entity.type
_entity.pdbx_description
1 polymer ?
#
loop_
_entity_poly.entity_id
_entity_poly.type
_entity_poly.pdbx_seq_one_letter_code
_entity_poly.pdbx_strand_id
1 'polypeptide(L)'
;MTKTTRPNVFLVCADHLRNDALGCNGNPFVHTPNIDRLAASGVTFRNSFSPNPICVPARASVTTGNYPHRATGVTANSGRIRDDQPKLAEHFNNAGYGT
;
A
#
# COMPACT_ATOMS: atom_id res chain seq x y z
N MET A 1 30.16 8.21 9.44
CA MET A 1 29.30 9.38 9.71
C MET A 1 27.95 9.15 9.06
N THR A 2 26.96 8.61 9.78
CA THR A 2 25.62 8.42 9.23
C THR A 2 24.87 9.74 9.31
N LYS A 3 24.96 10.53 8.24
CA LYS A 3 24.01 11.62 8.00
C LYS A 3 22.63 10.96 8.01
N THR A 4 21.82 11.21 9.03
CA THR A 4 20.40 10.83 9.05
C THR A 4 19.68 11.70 8.02
N THR A 5 19.95 11.39 6.75
CA THR A 5 19.21 11.89 5.62
C THR A 5 17.84 11.23 5.69
N ARG A 6 16.81 12.03 5.96
CA ARG A 6 15.40 11.62 5.83
C ARG A 6 15.22 10.81 4.55
N PRO A 7 14.87 9.50 4.61
CA PRO A 7 14.87 8.63 3.43
C PRO A 7 13.67 8.95 2.54
N ASN A 8 13.87 8.96 1.22
CA ASN A 8 12.75 8.98 0.29
C ASN A 8 11.91 7.71 0.46
N VAL A 9 10.59 7.84 0.46
CA VAL A 9 9.67 6.71 0.54
C VAL A 9 8.93 6.60 -0.78
N PHE A 10 8.97 5.42 -1.38
CA PHE A 10 8.27 5.12 -2.63
C PHE A 10 7.23 4.02 -2.40
N LEU A 11 5.95 4.37 -2.50
CA LEU A 11 4.83 3.45 -2.36
C LEU A 11 4.38 2.98 -3.75
N VAL A 12 4.69 1.73 -4.09
CA VAL A 12 4.22 1.09 -5.33
C VAL A 12 2.96 0.27 -5.03
N CYS A 13 1.88 0.53 -5.76
CA CYS A 13 0.62 -0.18 -5.62
C CYS A 13 0.13 -0.64 -7.00
N ALA A 14 0.03 -1.95 -7.19
CA ALA A 14 -0.62 -2.55 -8.36
C ALA A 14 -2.11 -2.78 -8.08
N ASP A 15 -2.98 -2.49 -9.05
CA ASP A 15 -4.41 -2.82 -8.94
C ASP A 15 -4.65 -4.29 -9.28
N HIS A 16 -5.55 -4.93 -8.54
CA HIS A 16 -6.01 -6.31 -8.76
C HIS A 16 -4.91 -7.38 -8.80
N LEU A 17 -3.76 -7.13 -8.17
CA LEU A 17 -2.64 -8.09 -8.13
C LEU A 17 -2.97 -9.25 -7.19
N ARG A 18 -3.06 -10.46 -7.75
CA ARG A 18 -3.15 -11.68 -6.95
C ARG A 18 -1.81 -11.99 -6.28
N ASN A 19 -1.87 -12.49 -5.06
CA ASN A 19 -0.67 -12.90 -4.32
C ASN A 19 0.14 -13.97 -5.06
N ASP A 20 -0.53 -14.93 -5.71
CA ASP A 20 0.10 -16.03 -6.43
C ASP A 20 0.53 -15.68 -7.87
N ALA A 21 0.48 -14.41 -8.27
CA ALA A 21 0.88 -13.96 -9.60
C ALA A 21 2.35 -13.48 -9.68
N LEU A 22 3.15 -13.73 -8.64
CA LEU A 22 4.56 -13.31 -8.57
C LEU A 22 5.50 -14.52 -8.45
N GLY A 23 6.65 -14.47 -9.12
CA GLY A 23 7.70 -15.48 -9.03
C GLY A 23 8.18 -15.68 -7.59
N CYS A 24 8.41 -14.59 -6.85
CA CYS A 24 8.78 -14.62 -5.43
C CYS A 24 7.72 -15.23 -4.50
N ASN A 25 6.49 -15.39 -4.98
CA ASN A 25 5.38 -16.05 -4.27
C ASN A 25 5.13 -17.47 -4.78
N GLY A 26 6.04 -18.04 -5.58
CA GLY A 26 6.03 -19.44 -5.99
C GLY A 26 5.33 -19.71 -7.32
N ASN A 27 5.00 -18.68 -8.10
CA ASN A 27 4.44 -18.90 -9.44
C ASN A 27 5.53 -19.43 -10.40
N PRO A 28 5.37 -20.63 -11.00
CA PRO A 28 6.40 -21.20 -11.87
C PRO A 28 6.34 -20.69 -13.32
N PHE A 29 5.31 -19.94 -13.70
CA PHE A 29 5.05 -19.50 -15.07
C PHE A 29 5.26 -18.00 -15.28
N VAL A 30 4.99 -17.19 -14.26
CA VAL A 30 5.08 -15.72 -14.35
C VAL A 30 6.49 -15.26 -13.99
N HIS A 31 7.14 -14.57 -14.94
CA HIS A 31 8.49 -14.05 -14.77
C HIS A 31 8.48 -12.60 -14.26
N THR A 32 8.81 -12.38 -12.98
CA THR A 32 8.80 -11.05 -12.32
C THR A 32 10.17 -10.65 -11.74
N PRO A 33 11.27 -10.68 -12.51
CA PRO A 33 12.62 -10.59 -11.98
C PRO A 33 12.91 -9.31 -11.17
N ASN A 34 12.27 -8.19 -11.52
CA ASN A 34 12.45 -6.93 -10.78
C ASN A 34 11.76 -6.94 -9.41
N ILE A 35 10.57 -7.53 -9.31
CA ILE A 35 9.83 -7.67 -8.04
C ILE A 35 10.49 -8.76 -7.19
N ASP A 36 10.95 -9.84 -7.82
CA ASP A 36 11.64 -10.93 -7.12
C ASP A 36 12.95 -10.44 -6.50
N ARG A 37 13.71 -9.59 -7.21
CA ARG A 37 14.90 -8.93 -6.67
C ARG A 37 14.58 -7.99 -5.50
N LEU A 38 13.46 -7.28 -5.56
CA LEU A 38 13.01 -6.44 -4.44
C LEU A 38 12.65 -7.29 -3.22
N ALA A 39 11.93 -8.39 -3.42
CA ALA A 39 11.58 -9.33 -2.35
C ALA A 39 12.82 -9.98 -1.71
N ALA A 40 13.84 -10.33 -2.52
CA ALA A 40 15.08 -10.94 -2.04
C ALA A 40 16.00 -9.98 -1.27
N SER A 41 15.89 -8.67 -1.50
CA SER A 41 16.69 -7.63 -0.84
C SER A 41 15.97 -6.91 0.29
N GLY A 42 14.74 -7.31 0.60
CA GLY A 42 13.88 -6.66 1.59
C GLY A 42 13.13 -7.67 2.47
N VAL A 43 11.96 -7.25 2.94
CA VAL A 43 11.08 -8.07 3.79
C VAL A 43 9.79 -8.36 3.04
N THR A 44 9.40 -9.63 3.01
CA THR A 44 8.13 -10.08 2.39
C THR A 44 7.14 -10.52 3.45
N PHE A 45 5.96 -9.90 3.47
CA PHE A 45 4.85 -10.30 4.34
C PHE A 45 3.99 -11.34 3.63
N ARG A 46 4.10 -12.61 4.04
CA ARG A 46 3.35 -13.74 3.42
C ARG A 46 1.85 -13.74 3.75
N ASN A 47 1.47 -13.12 4.88
CA ASN A 47 0.10 -13.06 5.38
C ASN A 47 -0.37 -11.59 5.44
N SER A 48 -0.50 -10.95 4.29
CA SER A 48 -1.00 -9.58 4.15
C SER A 48 -2.35 -9.58 3.45
N PHE A 49 -3.37 -8.99 4.08
CA PHE A 49 -4.75 -9.03 3.60
C PHE A 49 -5.28 -7.63 3.29
N SER A 50 -6.04 -7.51 2.20
CA SER A 50 -6.78 -6.27 1.95
C SER A 50 -7.92 -6.14 2.97
N PRO A 51 -8.12 -4.96 3.58
CA PRO A 51 -9.25 -4.73 4.49
C PRO A 51 -10.60 -4.69 3.77
N ASN A 52 -10.60 -4.60 2.44
CA ASN A 52 -11.80 -4.70 1.59
C ASN A 52 -11.42 -5.23 0.20
N PRO A 53 -12.21 -6.12 -0.43
CA PRO A 53 -11.92 -6.60 -1.79
C PRO A 53 -12.33 -5.62 -2.91
N ILE A 54 -12.73 -4.38 -2.58
CA ILE A 54 -13.19 -3.35 -3.54
C ILE A 54 -12.23 -2.14 -3.53
N CYS A 55 -11.98 -1.58 -4.71
CA CYS A 55 -10.92 -0.59 -4.98
C CYS A 55 -10.94 0.63 -4.04
N VAL A 56 -12.04 1.40 -4.00
CA VAL A 56 -12.12 2.64 -3.21
C VAL A 56 -11.94 2.39 -1.70
N PRO A 57 -12.71 1.50 -1.03
CA PRO A 57 -12.52 1.26 0.40
C PRO A 57 -11.16 0.66 0.75
N ALA A 58 -10.57 -0.19 -0.11
CA ALA A 58 -9.23 -0.73 0.09
C ALA A 58 -8.17 0.38 0.05
N ARG A 59 -8.20 1.22 -0.99
CA ARG A 59 -7.27 2.34 -1.16
C ARG A 59 -7.44 3.39 -0.07
N ALA A 60 -8.69 3.71 0.30
CA ALA A 60 -8.97 4.61 1.41
C ALA A 60 -8.38 4.10 2.74
N SER A 61 -8.39 2.78 2.96
CA SER A 61 -7.77 2.18 4.14
C SER A 61 -6.25 2.34 4.13
N VAL A 62 -5.59 2.14 2.98
CA VAL A 62 -4.14 2.39 2.82
C VAL A 62 -3.82 3.88 3.02
N THR A 63 -4.63 4.77 2.45
CA THR A 63 -4.42 6.22 2.54
C THR A 63 -4.62 6.78 3.95
N THR A 64 -5.52 6.22 4.74
CA THR A 64 -5.88 6.78 6.06
C THR A 64 -5.35 5.96 7.25
N GLY A 65 -4.87 4.74 7.01
CA GLY A 65 -4.51 3.79 8.06
C GLY A 65 -5.71 3.24 8.84
N ASN A 66 -6.95 3.52 8.42
CA ASN A 66 -8.17 3.12 9.11
C ASN A 66 -8.95 2.05 8.33
N TYR A 67 -9.78 1.27 9.03
CA TYR A 67 -10.69 0.32 8.38
C TYR A 67 -11.76 1.02 7.52
N PRO A 68 -12.34 0.34 6.52
CA PRO A 68 -13.31 0.93 5.58
C PRO A 68 -14.49 1.64 6.25
N HIS A 69 -15.04 1.10 7.35
CA HIS A 69 -16.16 1.70 8.07
C HIS A 69 -15.82 3.10 8.64
N ARG A 70 -14.54 3.37 8.91
CA ARG A 70 -14.05 4.66 9.39
C ARG A 70 -13.47 5.51 8.26
N ALA A 71 -12.80 4.89 7.28
CA ALA A 71 -12.17 5.60 6.17
C ALA A 71 -13.20 6.20 5.19
N THR A 72 -14.19 5.40 4.76
CA THR A 72 -15.21 5.81 3.77
C THR A 72 -16.62 5.74 4.32
N GLY A 73 -16.88 4.86 5.30
CA GLY A 73 -18.23 4.57 5.81
C GLY A 73 -19.09 3.73 4.85
N VAL A 74 -18.57 3.40 3.66
CA VAL A 74 -19.26 2.60 2.63
C VAL A 74 -18.31 1.57 2.04
N THR A 75 -18.84 0.41 1.66
CA THR A 75 -18.08 -0.71 1.11
C THR A 75 -18.07 -0.75 -0.42
N ALA A 76 -18.58 0.28 -1.10
CA ALA A 76 -18.67 0.35 -2.56
C ALA A 76 -17.75 1.42 -3.17
N ASN A 77 -17.55 1.33 -4.49
CA ASN A 77 -16.74 2.30 -5.26
C ASN A 77 -17.37 3.70 -5.39
N SER A 78 -18.62 3.88 -4.99
CA SER A 78 -19.27 5.20 -4.94
C SER A 78 -18.85 6.06 -3.73
N GLY A 79 -18.08 5.49 -2.80
CA GLY A 79 -17.59 6.21 -1.62
C GLY A 79 -16.47 7.20 -1.89
N ARG A 80 -16.16 8.01 -0.88
CA ARG A 80 -14.93 8.82 -0.80
C ARG A 80 -14.32 8.71 0.59
N ILE A 81 -13.04 9.07 0.73
CA ILE A 81 -12.44 9.27 2.05
C ILE A 81 -13.23 10.37 2.77
N ARG A 82 -13.65 10.10 4.00
CA ARG A 82 -14.35 11.10 4.82
C ARG A 82 -13.43 12.27 5.13
N ASP A 83 -14.00 13.47 5.17
CA ASP A 83 -13.24 14.71 5.29
C ASP A 83 -12.51 14.84 6.64
N ASP A 84 -12.93 14.07 7.66
CA ASP A 84 -12.34 14.00 8.99
C ASP A 84 -11.15 13.02 9.12
N GLN A 85 -10.77 12.32 8.03
CA GLN A 85 -9.68 11.36 8.05
C GLN A 85 -8.36 12.00 7.61
N PRO A 86 -7.32 12.00 8.48
CA PRO A 86 -6.00 12.41 8.06
C PRO A 86 -5.46 11.43 7.02
N LYS A 87 -4.74 11.97 6.03
CA LYS A 87 -4.20 11.21 4.90
C LYS A 87 -2.71 10.92 5.11
N LEU A 88 -2.22 9.82 4.56
CA LEU A 88 -0.81 9.43 4.60
C LEU A 88 0.09 10.57 4.12
N ALA A 89 -0.30 11.25 3.05
CA ALA A 89 0.40 12.42 2.53
C ALA A 89 0.50 13.56 3.55
N GLU A 90 -0.56 13.84 4.32
CA GLU A 90 -0.54 14.87 5.37
C GLU A 90 0.41 14.51 6.51
N HIS A 91 0.45 13.24 6.91
CA HIS A 91 1.42 12.76 7.89
C HIS A 91 2.87 12.95 7.41
N PHE A 92 3.14 12.65 6.14
CA PHE A 92 4.44 12.85 5.52
C PHE A 92 4.80 14.35 5.39
N ASN A 93 3.87 15.18 4.96
CA ASN A 93 4.05 16.64 4.88
C ASN A 93 4.36 17.26 6.25
N ASN A 94 3.62 16.86 7.30
CA ASN A 94 3.86 17.31 8.67
C ASN A 94 5.23 16.86 9.21
N ALA A 95 5.78 15.75 8.69
CA ALA A 95 7.14 15.29 8.98
C ALA A 95 8.23 15.93 8.06
N GLY A 96 7.83 16.87 7.19
CA GLY A 96 8.73 17.62 6.32
C GLY A 96 9.17 16.87 5.05
N TYR A 97 8.38 15.90 4.60
CA TYR A 97 8.51 15.30 3.26
C TYR A 97 7.69 16.08 2.23
N GLY A 98 8.10 16.03 0.97
CA GLY A 98 7.23 16.42 -0.14
C GLY A 98 6.45 15.21 -0.63
N THR A 99 5.14 15.37 -0.82
CA THR A 99 4.22 14.31 -1.26
C THR A 99 3.43 14.74 -2.48
#